data_AF-A0A166N027-F1
#
_entry.id   AF-A0A166N027-F1
#
_cell.length_a   1.000
_cell.length_b   1.000
_cell.length_c   1.000
_cell.angle_alpha   90.00
_cell.angle_beta   90.00
_cell.angle_gamma   90.00
#
_symmetry.space_group_name_H-M   'P 1'
#
loop_
_entity.id
_entity.type
_entity.pdbx_description
1 polymer ?
#
loop_
_entity_poly.entity_id
_entity_poly.type
_entity_poly.pdbx_seq_one_letter_code
_entity_poly.pdbx_strand_id
1 'polypeptide(L)'
;MCIVAGSAACSQQQVTRHPCKLPTDVQKVLQAFLSLCLLLTLSQVTAVDHPKLREYRDVMFFSVKGSRSLASLLGGGDYDGDTVNTLWHPDIVTPFQPAPLVHAEVPENFGQWFEKKAKTVEEALTAGEFETSRLQFLLAPLDNTSPPGKFSKLHDIAVYEKGYTHEHTILFAFMFCALLDSAKSGARLLPSSLNTLRRLVTTRRAPAWKETEEERRLAQHEDRPLPKCNTLFIMDEIADTCRKAAQAHLKAFESRVEDVNQFPLTRDIVLVAPWEQARQFAAQAAGFGWDTPKKQLDAIEEHIRVVHREWRAGHATYLIAQQRARRDHVKRAASVTTPMRSPTKKREVLNLDAELPTWSARHQRACYHFACKPAGLGDESFFWGDHALARLKAACAYKLTYDGPDPHKNTDADRTAKFAFQVALRELAALKVESRGGDWKVMGPAFYAQTKTVSM
;
A
#
# COMPACT_ATOMS: atom_id res chain seq x y z
N MET A 1 -5.22 -21.86 -13.24
CA MET A 1 -4.14 -21.98 -14.23
C MET A 1 -3.54 -23.38 -14.11
N CYS A 2 -4.06 -24.36 -14.84
CA CYS A 2 -3.33 -25.60 -15.10
C CYS A 2 -2.22 -25.26 -16.08
N ILE A 3 -0.96 -25.55 -15.77
CA ILE A 3 0.13 -25.33 -16.73
C ILE A 3 0.03 -26.41 -17.80
N VAL A 4 -0.75 -26.11 -18.84
CA VAL A 4 -0.60 -26.71 -20.17
C VAL A 4 0.47 -25.90 -20.87
N ALA A 5 1.71 -26.40 -20.87
CA ALA A 5 2.77 -25.82 -21.68
C ALA A 5 2.59 -26.28 -23.13
N GLY A 6 1.82 -25.52 -23.90
CA GLY A 6 1.87 -25.54 -25.35
C GLY A 6 3.12 -24.81 -25.85
N SER A 7 4.28 -25.44 -25.76
CA SER A 7 5.39 -25.36 -26.72
C SER A 7 6.55 -26.20 -26.21
N ALA A 8 7.28 -26.84 -27.12
CA ALA A 8 8.30 -27.84 -26.87
C ALA A 8 9.62 -27.29 -26.28
N ALA A 9 9.53 -26.50 -25.21
CA ALA A 9 10.69 -26.08 -24.43
C ALA A 9 10.61 -26.69 -23.02
N CYS A 10 11.65 -27.41 -22.62
CA CYS A 10 11.89 -27.83 -21.24
C CYS A 10 11.93 -26.58 -20.36
N SER A 11 10.82 -26.20 -19.70
CA SER A 11 10.77 -24.99 -18.88
C SER A 11 11.18 -25.29 -17.44
N GLN A 12 12.10 -24.51 -16.87
CA GLN A 12 12.45 -24.66 -15.47
C GLN A 12 11.59 -23.71 -14.63
N GLN A 13 11.22 -24.12 -13.42
CA GLN A 13 10.46 -23.33 -12.45
C GLN A 13 11.19 -23.27 -11.10
N GLN A 14 10.92 -22.23 -10.31
CA GLN A 14 11.25 -22.16 -8.89
C GLN A 14 9.98 -22.07 -8.08
N VAL A 15 9.99 -22.68 -6.90
CA VAL A 15 8.89 -22.64 -5.95
C VAL A 15 9.41 -22.14 -4.61
N THR A 16 8.68 -21.22 -4.00
CA THR A 16 9.03 -20.64 -2.70
C THR A 16 7.79 -20.25 -1.91
N ARG A 17 7.94 -20.03 -0.59
CA ARG A 17 6.90 -19.53 0.31
C ARG A 17 7.41 -18.30 1.04
N HIS A 18 6.54 -17.31 1.23
CA HIS A 18 6.90 -16.11 1.98
C HIS A 18 6.62 -16.30 3.49
N PRO A 19 7.55 -15.92 4.39
CA PRO A 19 8.86 -15.35 4.10
C PRO A 19 9.94 -16.42 3.85
N CYS A 20 10.81 -16.17 2.86
CA CYS A 20 11.97 -17.01 2.58
C CYS A 20 13.14 -16.55 3.46
N LYS A 21 13.56 -17.38 4.41
CA LYS A 21 14.62 -17.07 5.36
C LYS A 21 15.83 -17.98 5.17
N LEU A 22 15.61 -19.29 4.99
CA LEU A 22 16.69 -20.23 4.74
C LEU A 22 17.08 -20.23 3.25
N PRO A 23 18.37 -20.52 2.93
CA PRO A 23 18.81 -20.75 1.56
C PRO A 23 17.98 -21.82 0.83
N THR A 24 17.46 -22.80 1.58
CA THR A 24 16.64 -23.91 1.06
C THR A 24 15.17 -23.56 0.86
N ASP A 25 14.69 -22.38 1.28
CA ASP A 25 13.27 -22.00 1.14
C ASP A 25 12.86 -21.73 -0.32
N VAL A 26 13.82 -21.73 -1.24
CA VAL A 26 13.61 -21.70 -2.68
C VAL A 26 14.09 -23.03 -3.26
N GLN A 27 13.18 -23.75 -3.92
CA GLN A 27 13.46 -25.04 -4.53
C GLN A 27 13.35 -24.93 -6.05
N LYS A 28 14.30 -25.52 -6.77
CA LYS A 28 14.28 -25.58 -8.24
C LYS A 28 13.47 -26.78 -8.70
N VAL A 29 12.58 -26.56 -9.64
CA VAL A 29 11.65 -27.53 -10.20
C VAL A 29 11.84 -27.59 -11.72
N LEU A 30 12.45 -28.64 -12.27
CA LEU A 30 12.69 -28.82 -13.71
C LEU A 30 11.44 -29.35 -14.40
N GLN A 31 10.93 -28.80 -15.50
CA GLN A 31 9.85 -29.50 -16.21
C GLN A 31 10.37 -30.75 -16.91
N ALA A 32 9.73 -31.90 -16.71
CA ALA A 32 9.93 -33.07 -17.56
C ALA A 32 8.63 -33.38 -18.31
N PHE A 33 8.72 -33.46 -19.62
CA PHE A 33 7.71 -34.14 -20.42
C PHE A 33 7.79 -35.63 -20.13
N LEU A 34 6.62 -36.27 -20.07
CA LEU A 34 6.41 -37.68 -19.70
C LEU A 34 7.17 -38.65 -20.65
N SER A 35 8.47 -38.79 -20.44
CA SER A 35 9.29 -39.90 -20.89
C SER A 35 10.63 -39.83 -20.16
N LEU A 36 10.75 -40.72 -19.18
CA LEU A 36 12.02 -41.18 -18.64
C LEU A 36 12.85 -40.14 -17.83
N CYS A 37 12.54 -39.98 -16.55
CA CYS A 37 13.48 -39.40 -15.57
C CYS A 37 13.62 -40.35 -14.37
N LEU A 38 14.44 -41.37 -14.56
CA LEU A 38 15.09 -42.10 -13.47
C LEU A 38 16.44 -41.43 -13.22
N LEU A 39 16.73 -41.12 -11.96
CA LEU A 39 17.98 -40.57 -11.42
C LEU A 39 18.30 -39.12 -11.79
N LEU A 40 18.26 -38.21 -10.80
CA LEU A 40 19.37 -37.30 -10.45
C LEU A 40 19.00 -36.34 -9.29
N THR A 41 19.72 -36.52 -8.17
CA THR A 41 20.00 -35.57 -7.07
C THR A 41 18.84 -35.02 -6.20
N LEU A 42 19.04 -35.10 -4.88
CA LEU A 42 18.09 -34.89 -3.78
C LEU A 42 17.50 -33.46 -3.64
N SER A 43 17.82 -32.52 -4.52
CA SER A 43 17.45 -31.10 -4.39
C SER A 43 16.87 -30.47 -5.68
N GLN A 44 16.44 -31.30 -6.63
CA GLN A 44 15.75 -30.85 -7.85
C GLN A 44 14.40 -31.56 -7.98
N VAL A 45 13.31 -30.80 -7.94
CA VAL A 45 11.95 -31.34 -8.17
C VAL A 45 11.66 -31.28 -9.67
N THR A 46 10.64 -31.98 -10.16
CA THR A 46 10.27 -31.93 -11.58
C THR A 46 8.81 -31.49 -11.77
N ALA A 47 8.56 -30.49 -12.62
CA ALA A 47 7.22 -30.03 -12.99
C ALA A 47 6.68 -30.94 -14.10
N VAL A 48 5.53 -31.57 -13.87
CA VAL A 48 4.95 -32.54 -14.80
C VAL A 48 3.47 -32.21 -14.98
N ASP A 49 3.03 -32.02 -16.23
CA ASP A 49 1.61 -31.98 -16.54
C ASP A 49 1.07 -33.41 -16.51
N HIS A 50 0.28 -33.72 -15.47
CA HIS A 50 -0.29 -35.04 -15.28
C HIS A 50 -1.75 -35.05 -15.76
N PRO A 51 -2.12 -35.83 -16.80
CA PRO A 51 -3.45 -35.77 -17.41
C PRO A 51 -4.61 -35.94 -16.42
N LYS A 52 -4.44 -36.79 -15.39
CA LYS A 52 -5.47 -37.03 -14.36
C LYS A 52 -5.71 -35.84 -13.42
N LEU A 53 -4.84 -34.85 -13.39
CA LEU A 53 -4.93 -33.68 -12.50
C LEU A 53 -5.41 -32.41 -13.22
N ARG A 54 -5.67 -32.48 -14.53
CA ARG A 54 -6.01 -31.32 -15.37
C ARG A 54 -7.34 -30.65 -15.02
N GLU A 55 -8.25 -31.35 -14.36
CA GLU A 55 -9.52 -30.78 -13.90
C GLU A 55 -9.35 -29.78 -12.75
N TYR A 56 -8.29 -29.92 -11.96
CA TYR A 56 -8.00 -29.06 -10.82
C TYR A 56 -7.23 -27.82 -11.25
N ARG A 57 -7.93 -26.69 -11.33
CA ARG A 57 -7.36 -25.41 -11.77
C ARG A 57 -6.98 -24.54 -10.59
N ASP A 58 -5.94 -23.73 -10.78
CA ASP A 58 -5.48 -22.71 -9.81
C ASP A 58 -4.92 -23.32 -8.52
N VAL A 59 -4.42 -24.56 -8.61
CA VAL A 59 -3.74 -25.28 -7.53
C VAL A 59 -2.45 -25.91 -8.06
N MET A 60 -1.49 -26.11 -7.15
CA MET A 60 -0.22 -26.78 -7.44
C MET A 60 -0.16 -28.10 -6.67
N PHE A 61 0.23 -29.18 -7.33
CA PHE A 61 0.37 -30.49 -6.71
C PHE A 61 1.83 -30.78 -6.43
N PHE A 62 2.13 -31.16 -5.19
CA PHE A 62 3.45 -31.68 -4.80
C PHE A 62 3.41 -33.19 -4.62
N SER A 63 4.54 -33.83 -4.91
CA SER A 63 4.72 -35.25 -4.68
C SER A 63 4.60 -35.57 -3.18
N VAL A 64 3.85 -36.63 -2.86
CA VAL A 64 3.81 -37.23 -1.51
C VAL A 64 4.93 -38.27 -1.30
N LYS A 65 5.72 -38.53 -2.34
CA LYS A 65 6.89 -39.43 -2.28
C LYS A 65 8.14 -38.66 -1.86
N GLY A 66 9.05 -39.34 -1.17
CA GLY A 66 10.32 -38.79 -0.68
C GLY A 66 10.44 -38.92 0.84
N SER A 67 11.60 -38.55 1.41
CA SER A 67 11.82 -38.54 2.86
C SER A 67 11.20 -37.31 3.55
N ARG A 68 10.97 -36.23 2.79
CA ARG A 68 10.41 -34.96 3.30
C ARG A 68 9.39 -34.43 2.30
N SER A 69 8.33 -33.77 2.81
CA SER A 69 7.39 -33.06 1.94
C SER A 69 8.04 -31.82 1.35
N LEU A 70 7.74 -31.49 0.10
CA LEU A 70 8.27 -30.27 -0.52
C LEU A 70 7.84 -29.01 0.24
N ALA A 71 6.58 -28.95 0.70
CA ALA A 71 6.07 -27.83 1.49
C ALA A 71 6.93 -27.55 2.74
N SER A 72 7.41 -28.60 3.42
CA SER A 72 8.25 -28.42 4.61
C SER A 72 9.62 -27.79 4.31
N LEU A 73 10.13 -27.95 3.08
CA LEU A 73 11.37 -27.30 2.64
C LEU A 73 11.17 -25.82 2.29
N LEU A 74 9.92 -25.36 2.15
CA LEU A 74 9.58 -23.97 1.82
C LEU A 74 9.31 -23.18 3.11
N GLY A 75 10.32 -23.05 3.96
CA GLY A 75 10.21 -22.35 5.24
C GLY A 75 9.41 -23.08 6.31
N GLY A 76 9.30 -24.42 6.24
CA GLY A 76 8.53 -25.22 7.20
C GLY A 76 7.02 -25.23 6.93
N GLY A 77 6.59 -25.18 5.68
CA GLY A 77 5.17 -25.16 5.33
C GLY A 77 4.47 -26.51 5.28
N ASP A 78 3.16 -26.45 5.11
CA ASP A 78 2.29 -27.61 4.98
C ASP A 78 1.22 -27.39 3.89
N TYR A 79 0.08 -28.06 3.98
CA TYR A 79 -1.00 -28.02 2.99
C TYR A 79 -2.34 -27.59 3.62
N ASP A 80 -2.33 -26.87 4.75
CA ASP A 80 -3.55 -26.45 5.48
C ASP A 80 -4.21 -25.16 4.92
N GLY A 81 -3.62 -24.58 3.88
CA GLY A 81 -3.98 -23.30 3.30
C GLY A 81 -2.80 -22.50 2.74
N ASP A 82 -1.58 -23.01 2.90
CA ASP A 82 -0.36 -22.44 2.35
C ASP A 82 -0.44 -22.21 0.84
N THR A 83 0.08 -21.07 0.42
CA THR A 83 0.24 -20.71 -1.00
C THR A 83 1.72 -20.61 -1.34
N VAL A 84 2.05 -21.00 -2.56
CA VAL A 84 3.43 -20.98 -3.06
C VAL A 84 3.57 -19.99 -4.19
N ASN A 85 4.68 -19.28 -4.20
CA ASN A 85 5.09 -18.43 -5.30
C ASN A 85 5.85 -19.27 -6.32
N THR A 86 5.42 -19.21 -7.57
CA THR A 86 6.07 -19.89 -8.69
C THR A 86 6.74 -18.86 -9.58
N LEU A 87 8.00 -19.10 -9.94
CA LEU A 87 8.77 -18.28 -10.88
C LEU A 87 9.18 -19.18 -12.04
N TRP A 88 8.90 -18.76 -13.28
CA TRP A 88 9.24 -19.52 -14.49
C TRP A 88 10.03 -18.70 -15.51
N HIS A 89 10.46 -17.48 -15.15
CA HIS A 89 11.22 -16.63 -16.04
C HIS A 89 12.62 -17.23 -16.27
N PRO A 90 13.04 -17.55 -17.51
CA PRO A 90 14.30 -18.24 -17.77
C PRO A 90 15.52 -17.53 -17.19
N ASP A 91 15.58 -16.20 -17.27
CA ASP A 91 16.71 -15.40 -16.75
C ASP A 91 16.87 -15.49 -15.23
N ILE A 92 15.81 -15.83 -14.50
CA ILE A 92 15.83 -16.01 -13.04
C ILE A 92 16.05 -17.48 -12.69
N VAL A 93 15.40 -18.40 -13.41
CA VAL A 93 15.39 -19.81 -13.05
C VAL A 93 16.65 -20.55 -13.52
N THR A 94 17.11 -20.27 -14.73
CA THR A 94 18.26 -20.95 -15.34
C THR A 94 19.53 -20.85 -14.49
N PRO A 95 19.97 -19.64 -14.05
CA PRO A 95 21.21 -19.50 -13.28
C PRO A 95 21.10 -19.96 -11.82
N PHE A 96 19.89 -20.22 -11.31
CA PHE A 96 19.69 -20.61 -9.92
C PHE A 96 20.21 -22.00 -9.61
N GLN A 97 20.94 -22.10 -8.49
CA GLN A 97 21.48 -23.32 -7.93
C GLN A 97 20.81 -23.60 -6.58
N PRO A 98 20.16 -24.78 -6.39
CA PRO A 98 19.60 -25.16 -5.10
C PRO A 98 20.66 -25.17 -3.99
N ALA A 99 20.29 -24.67 -2.82
CA ALA A 99 21.17 -24.73 -1.66
C ALA A 99 21.30 -26.17 -1.10
N PRO A 100 22.42 -26.50 -0.45
CA PRO A 100 22.58 -27.76 0.27
C PRO A 100 21.48 -27.99 1.32
N LEU A 101 20.91 -29.20 1.36
CA LEU A 101 19.83 -29.55 2.31
C LEU A 101 20.25 -29.47 3.78
N VAL A 102 21.55 -29.50 4.08
CA VAL A 102 22.07 -29.31 5.45
C VAL A 102 21.59 -28.00 6.07
N HIS A 103 21.28 -26.97 5.27
CA HIS A 103 20.73 -25.72 5.77
C HIS A 103 19.24 -25.80 6.17
N ALA A 104 18.54 -26.86 5.78
CA ALA A 104 17.16 -27.16 6.21
C ALA A 104 17.11 -28.03 7.48
N GLU A 105 18.27 -28.43 8.01
CA GLU A 105 18.38 -29.17 9.25
C GLU A 105 18.44 -28.21 10.44
N VAL A 106 17.73 -28.56 11.50
CA VAL A 106 17.67 -27.74 12.72
C VAL A 106 19.09 -27.65 13.33
N PRO A 107 19.57 -26.45 13.67
CA PRO A 107 20.90 -26.29 14.27
C PRO A 107 21.08 -27.13 15.53
N GLU A 108 22.32 -27.56 15.78
CA GLU A 108 22.65 -28.27 17.02
C GLU A 108 22.31 -27.44 18.25
N ASN A 109 21.84 -28.11 19.31
CA ASN A 109 21.44 -27.48 20.57
C ASN A 109 20.35 -26.40 20.43
N PHE A 110 19.56 -26.37 19.35
CA PHE A 110 18.51 -25.35 19.15
C PHE A 110 17.51 -25.27 20.31
N GLY A 111 17.19 -26.41 20.94
CA GLY A 111 16.29 -26.46 22.10
C GLY A 111 16.78 -25.69 23.32
N GLN A 112 18.09 -25.43 23.44
CA GLN A 112 18.67 -24.72 24.59
C GLN A 112 18.20 -23.26 24.72
N TRP A 113 17.67 -22.68 23.64
CA TRP A 113 17.23 -21.28 23.59
C TRP A 113 15.80 -21.08 24.10
N PHE A 114 15.06 -22.17 24.30
CA PHE A 114 13.64 -22.15 24.64
C PHE A 114 13.37 -22.81 25.99
N GLU A 115 12.42 -22.24 26.73
CA GLU A 115 11.72 -22.96 27.78
C GLU A 115 10.45 -23.58 27.19
N LYS A 116 10.26 -24.88 27.40
CA LYS A 116 9.02 -25.56 27.02
C LYS A 116 8.11 -25.63 28.25
N LYS A 117 7.23 -24.63 28.40
CA LYS A 117 6.16 -24.64 29.41
C LYS A 117 4.91 -25.25 28.79
N ALA A 118 4.95 -26.54 28.50
CA ALA A 118 3.79 -27.29 28.05
C ALA A 118 3.25 -28.09 29.24
N LYS A 119 2.24 -27.57 29.93
CA LYS A 119 1.42 -28.34 30.87
C LYS A 119 0.26 -28.95 30.10
N THR A 120 0.05 -30.25 30.23
CA THR A 120 -1.07 -30.91 29.55
C THR A 120 -2.39 -30.56 30.24
N VAL A 121 -3.50 -30.68 29.50
CA VAL A 121 -4.84 -30.49 30.10
C VAL A 121 -5.09 -31.51 31.21
N GLU A 122 -4.63 -32.74 31.02
CA GLU A 122 -4.72 -33.82 32.01
C GLU A 122 -3.95 -33.45 33.29
N GLU A 123 -2.69 -33.01 33.19
CA GLU A 123 -1.90 -32.54 34.34
C GLU A 123 -2.60 -31.39 35.07
N ALA A 124 -3.22 -30.47 34.34
CA ALA A 124 -3.95 -29.35 34.93
C ALA A 124 -5.23 -29.78 35.65
N LEU A 125 -5.95 -30.76 35.11
CA LEU A 125 -7.14 -31.34 35.73
C LEU A 125 -6.78 -32.15 36.99
N THR A 126 -5.79 -33.03 36.90
CA THR A 126 -5.34 -33.86 38.02
C THR A 126 -4.78 -33.02 39.18
N ALA A 127 -4.13 -31.89 38.88
CA ALA A 127 -3.65 -30.95 39.90
C ALA A 127 -4.75 -30.05 40.49
N GLY A 128 -5.98 -30.06 39.96
CA GLY A 128 -7.04 -29.12 40.37
C GLY A 128 -6.77 -27.67 39.97
N GLU A 129 -5.82 -27.42 39.07
CA GLU A 129 -5.35 -26.10 38.65
C GLU A 129 -5.89 -25.71 37.27
N PHE A 130 -6.94 -26.36 36.78
CA PHE A 130 -7.45 -26.18 35.43
C PHE A 130 -7.82 -24.73 35.13
N GLU A 131 -8.56 -24.06 36.02
CA GLU A 131 -8.98 -22.67 35.83
C GLU A 131 -7.79 -21.71 35.77
N THR A 132 -6.81 -21.86 36.68
CA THR A 132 -5.59 -21.07 36.67
C THR A 132 -4.76 -21.32 35.42
N SER A 133 -4.60 -22.58 35.02
CA SER A 133 -3.85 -22.98 33.81
C SER A 133 -4.54 -22.47 32.54
N ARG A 134 -5.88 -22.49 32.50
CA ARG A 134 -6.71 -21.95 31.41
C ARG A 134 -6.53 -20.44 31.28
N LEU A 135 -6.60 -19.69 32.38
CA LEU A 135 -6.35 -18.25 32.37
C LEU A 135 -4.93 -17.91 31.93
N GLN A 136 -3.92 -18.64 32.41
CA GLN A 136 -2.54 -18.48 31.96
C GLN A 136 -2.38 -18.72 30.45
N PHE A 137 -3.07 -19.74 29.90
CA PHE A 137 -3.08 -20.01 28.46
C PHE A 137 -3.75 -18.88 27.67
N LEU A 138 -4.91 -18.38 28.13
CA LEU A 138 -5.62 -17.26 27.48
C LEU A 138 -4.82 -15.95 27.51
N LEU A 139 -4.02 -15.74 28.57
CA LEU A 139 -3.17 -14.56 28.73
C LEU A 139 -1.79 -14.73 28.08
N ALA A 140 -1.39 -15.95 27.69
CA ALA A 140 -0.08 -16.23 27.10
C ALA A 140 0.26 -15.35 25.87
N PRO A 141 -0.70 -15.02 24.96
CA PRO A 141 -0.41 -14.13 23.83
C PRO A 141 -0.07 -12.68 24.24
N LEU A 142 -0.47 -12.23 25.43
CA LEU A 142 -0.14 -10.90 25.96
C LEU A 142 1.28 -10.85 26.56
N ASP A 143 1.83 -12.00 26.91
CA ASP A 143 3.16 -12.16 27.48
C ASP A 143 4.23 -12.04 26.37
N ASN A 144 4.43 -10.79 25.95
CA ASN A 144 5.21 -10.29 24.82
C ASN A 144 6.74 -10.51 24.92
N THR A 145 7.18 -11.68 25.36
CA THR A 145 8.61 -11.93 25.65
C THR A 145 9.50 -11.88 24.39
N SER A 146 9.00 -12.21 23.20
CA SER A 146 9.72 -11.93 21.95
C SER A 146 8.90 -12.19 20.68
N PRO A 147 8.31 -11.17 20.04
CA PRO A 147 7.61 -11.36 18.79
C PRO A 147 8.58 -11.83 17.69
N PRO A 148 8.11 -12.68 16.74
CA PRO A 148 8.91 -13.16 15.61
C PRO A 148 9.53 -12.00 14.79
N GLY A 149 8.91 -10.82 14.78
CA GLY A 149 9.45 -9.62 14.15
C GLY A 149 10.87 -9.23 14.61
N LYS A 150 11.22 -9.46 15.89
CA LYS A 150 12.59 -9.19 16.40
C LYS A 150 13.62 -10.08 15.72
N PHE A 151 13.32 -11.37 15.56
CA PHE A 151 14.20 -12.33 14.90
C PHE A 151 14.20 -12.18 13.39
N SER A 152 13.09 -11.74 12.78
CA SER A 152 13.12 -11.32 11.38
C SER A 152 14.12 -10.18 11.16
N LYS A 153 14.15 -9.18 12.05
CA LYS A 153 15.10 -8.06 11.94
C LYS A 153 16.55 -8.50 12.19
N LEU A 154 16.80 -9.34 13.20
CA LEU A 154 18.13 -9.90 13.45
C LEU A 154 18.62 -10.74 12.26
N HIS A 155 17.74 -11.53 11.65
CA HIS A 155 18.03 -12.27 10.44
C HIS A 155 18.43 -11.33 9.29
N ASP A 156 17.67 -10.27 9.03
CA ASP A 156 17.98 -9.32 7.94
C ASP A 156 19.35 -8.64 8.15
N ILE A 157 19.70 -8.32 9.40
CA ILE A 157 21.02 -7.79 9.77
C ILE A 157 22.11 -8.84 9.54
N ALA A 158 21.89 -10.08 9.97
CA ALA A 158 22.85 -11.17 9.81
C ALA A 158 23.09 -11.52 8.33
N VAL A 159 22.04 -11.51 7.50
CA VAL A 159 22.16 -11.64 6.04
C VAL A 159 23.07 -10.55 5.48
N TYR A 160 22.83 -9.30 5.89
CA TYR A 160 23.59 -8.16 5.40
C TYR A 160 25.06 -8.23 5.82
N GLU A 161 25.33 -8.54 7.09
CA GLU A 161 26.65 -8.56 7.70
C GLU A 161 27.47 -9.82 7.34
N LYS A 162 26.83 -10.99 7.29
CA LYS A 162 27.50 -12.31 7.25
C LYS A 162 27.10 -13.19 6.06
N GLY A 163 26.03 -12.86 5.36
CA GLY A 163 25.51 -13.64 4.24
C GLY A 163 24.46 -14.70 4.65
N TYR A 164 23.83 -15.32 3.64
CA TYR A 164 22.71 -16.25 3.82
C TYR A 164 23.10 -17.64 4.38
N THR A 165 24.31 -18.10 4.12
CA THR A 165 24.77 -19.45 4.50
C THR A 165 25.47 -19.49 5.86
N HIS A 166 25.66 -18.34 6.51
CA HIS A 166 26.33 -18.27 7.80
C HIS A 166 25.47 -18.89 8.91
N GLU A 167 26.09 -19.63 9.84
CA GLU A 167 25.42 -20.37 10.91
C GLU A 167 24.48 -19.49 11.75
N HIS A 168 24.92 -18.28 12.14
CA HIS A 168 24.06 -17.32 12.85
C HIS A 168 22.84 -16.86 12.03
N THR A 169 22.98 -16.68 10.72
CA THR A 169 21.87 -16.28 9.84
C THR A 169 20.84 -17.41 9.79
N ILE A 170 21.30 -18.65 9.60
CA ILE A 170 20.47 -19.85 9.63
C ILE A 170 19.79 -20.00 11.00
N LEU A 171 20.53 -19.84 12.10
CA LEU A 171 19.97 -19.86 13.45
C LEU A 171 18.82 -18.85 13.60
N PHE A 172 19.00 -17.60 13.17
CA PHE A 172 17.93 -16.60 13.27
C PHE A 172 16.71 -16.92 12.40
N ALA A 173 16.89 -17.59 11.25
CA ALA A 173 15.79 -18.09 10.45
C ALA A 173 14.99 -19.16 11.21
N PHE A 174 15.65 -20.14 11.81
CA PHE A 174 15.00 -21.16 12.64
C PHE A 174 14.32 -20.55 13.88
N MET A 175 14.97 -19.59 14.56
CA MET A 175 14.37 -18.86 15.68
C MET A 175 13.10 -18.11 15.26
N PHE A 176 13.10 -17.49 14.07
CA PHE A 176 11.92 -16.83 13.51
C PHE A 176 10.77 -17.82 13.30
N CYS A 177 11.01 -18.97 12.66
CA CYS A 177 9.98 -19.98 12.41
C CYS A 177 9.44 -20.57 13.72
N ALA A 178 10.32 -20.97 14.65
CA ALA A 178 9.91 -21.54 15.94
C ALA A 178 9.06 -20.56 16.77
N LEU A 179 9.40 -19.26 16.74
CA LEU A 179 8.63 -18.24 17.45
C LEU A 179 7.33 -17.85 16.74
N LEU A 180 7.23 -18.05 15.42
CA LEU A 180 5.97 -17.89 14.70
C LEU A 180 4.93 -18.91 15.19
N ASP A 181 5.39 -20.14 15.45
CA ASP A 181 4.57 -21.24 15.98
C ASP A 181 4.53 -21.31 17.51
N SER A 182 5.09 -20.32 18.22
CA SER A 182 5.12 -20.30 19.69
C SER A 182 3.72 -20.33 20.32
N ALA A 183 2.73 -19.69 19.69
CA ALA A 183 1.34 -19.70 20.16
C ALA A 183 0.71 -21.10 20.12
N LYS A 184 1.12 -21.96 19.18
CA LYS A 184 0.63 -23.34 19.05
C LYS A 184 1.47 -24.32 19.87
N SER A 185 2.79 -24.15 19.86
CA SER A 185 3.75 -25.07 20.47
C SER A 185 4.02 -24.80 21.96
N GLY A 186 3.65 -23.62 22.46
CA GLY A 186 3.98 -23.16 23.81
C GLY A 186 5.47 -22.87 24.01
N ALA A 187 6.28 -22.88 22.94
CA ALA A 187 7.71 -22.59 23.01
C ALA A 187 7.94 -21.12 23.34
N ARG A 188 8.67 -20.85 24.43
CA ARG A 188 8.99 -19.48 24.85
C ARG A 188 10.48 -19.29 24.84
N LEU A 189 10.94 -18.16 24.32
CA LEU A 189 12.35 -17.80 24.37
C LEU A 189 12.76 -17.55 25.83
N LEU A 190 13.88 -18.13 26.24
CA LEU A 190 14.48 -17.80 27.53
C LEU A 190 14.85 -16.30 27.59
N PRO A 191 14.48 -15.56 28.65
CA PRO A 191 14.78 -14.12 28.74
C PRO A 191 16.28 -13.79 28.61
N SER A 192 17.16 -14.65 29.11
CA SER A 192 18.61 -14.53 29.01
C SER A 192 19.13 -14.72 27.58
N SER A 193 18.49 -15.60 26.80
CA SER A 193 18.91 -15.95 25.45
C SER A 193 18.82 -14.80 24.46
N LEU A 194 17.83 -13.91 24.58
CA LEU A 194 17.68 -12.78 23.65
C LEU A 194 18.91 -11.86 23.65
N ASN A 195 19.49 -11.59 24.81
CA ASN A 195 20.66 -10.73 24.92
C ASN A 195 21.91 -11.40 24.37
N THR A 196 22.07 -12.71 24.57
CA THR A 196 23.14 -13.50 23.97
C THR A 196 23.03 -13.52 22.45
N LEU A 197 21.84 -13.84 21.92
CA LEU A 197 21.57 -13.91 20.49
C LEU A 197 21.77 -12.56 19.79
N ARG A 198 21.42 -11.45 20.45
CA ARG A 198 21.68 -10.09 19.94
C ARG A 198 23.15 -9.75 19.80
N ARG A 199 24.06 -10.39 20.56
CA ARG A 199 25.51 -10.15 20.47
C ARG A 199 26.15 -10.88 19.29
N LEU A 200 25.43 -11.78 18.62
CA LEU A 200 25.92 -12.52 17.45
C LEU A 200 25.96 -11.65 16.17
N VAL A 201 25.33 -10.47 16.20
CA VAL A 201 25.42 -9.43 15.16
C VAL A 201 26.07 -8.19 15.74
N THR A 202 26.77 -7.44 14.90
CA THR A 202 27.54 -6.26 15.32
C THR A 202 26.70 -4.99 15.42
N THR A 203 25.58 -4.94 14.68
CA THR A 203 24.69 -3.77 14.61
C THR A 203 23.26 -4.12 15.00
N ARG A 204 22.50 -3.11 15.43
CA ARG A 204 21.05 -3.20 15.71
C ARG A 204 20.20 -2.46 14.67
N ARG A 205 20.86 -1.78 13.74
CA ARG A 205 20.24 -0.97 12.71
C ARG A 205 19.98 -1.83 11.47
N ALA A 206 18.78 -1.72 10.92
CA ALA A 206 18.41 -2.45 9.71
C ALA A 206 19.14 -1.87 8.49
N PRO A 207 19.35 -2.68 7.43
CA PRO A 207 19.89 -2.19 6.17
C PRO A 207 19.08 -1.01 5.61
N ALA A 208 19.74 -0.09 4.90
CA ALA A 208 19.12 1.17 4.45
C ALA A 208 17.86 1.00 3.58
N TRP A 209 17.77 -0.08 2.82
CA TRP A 209 16.62 -0.43 1.98
C TRP A 209 15.40 -0.94 2.77
N LYS A 210 15.58 -1.31 4.05
CA LYS A 210 14.53 -1.79 4.95
C LYS A 210 14.33 -0.90 6.19
N GLU A 211 15.24 0.05 6.39
CA GLU A 211 15.18 1.02 7.47
C GLU A 211 13.93 1.91 7.36
N THR A 212 13.19 2.03 8.45
CA THR A 212 12.09 2.98 8.53
C THR A 212 12.62 4.41 8.71
N GLU A 213 11.89 5.40 8.23
CA GLU A 213 12.27 6.81 8.41
C GLU A 213 12.38 7.23 9.89
N GLU A 214 11.64 6.58 10.80
CA GLU A 214 11.77 6.78 12.25
C GLU A 214 13.10 6.23 12.78
N GLU A 215 13.46 5.01 12.40
CA GLU A 215 14.76 4.42 12.72
C GLU A 215 15.90 5.26 12.15
N ARG A 216 15.76 5.74 10.91
CA ARG A 216 16.74 6.62 10.28
C ARG A 216 16.95 7.91 11.06
N ARG A 217 15.87 8.54 11.56
CA ARG A 217 15.95 9.77 12.37
C ARG A 217 16.61 9.52 13.72
N LEU A 218 16.26 8.42 14.38
CA LEU A 218 16.88 8.03 15.64
C LEU A 218 18.37 7.69 15.45
N ALA A 219 18.73 7.16 14.28
CA ALA A 219 20.09 6.82 13.90
C ALA A 219 20.92 8.00 13.33
N GLN A 220 20.38 9.23 13.25
CA GLN A 220 21.11 10.41 12.75
C GLN A 220 22.39 10.74 13.55
N HIS A 221 22.57 10.12 14.72
CA HIS A 221 23.77 10.25 15.55
C HIS A 221 24.76 9.07 15.39
N GLU A 222 24.45 8.06 14.57
CA GLU A 222 25.29 6.88 14.30
C GLU A 222 25.71 6.84 12.82
N ASP A 223 26.66 7.68 12.44
CA ASP A 223 27.23 7.76 11.07
C ASP A 223 28.13 6.57 10.68
N ARG A 224 28.10 5.47 11.45
CA ARG A 224 28.92 4.30 11.14
C ARG A 224 28.32 3.53 9.97
N PRO A 225 29.10 3.22 8.92
CA PRO A 225 28.63 2.37 7.83
C PRO A 225 28.25 1.00 8.39
N LEU A 226 27.10 0.48 7.97
CA LEU A 226 26.67 -0.85 8.36
C LEU A 226 27.66 -1.88 7.81
N PRO A 227 28.11 -2.84 8.63
CA PRO A 227 29.02 -3.88 8.18
C PRO A 227 28.31 -4.77 7.16
N LYS A 228 29.00 -5.04 6.05
CA LYS A 228 28.49 -5.83 4.93
C LYS A 228 29.36 -7.06 4.73
N CYS A 229 28.74 -8.21 4.43
CA CYS A 229 29.46 -9.43 4.07
C CYS A 229 30.25 -9.28 2.77
N ASN A 230 29.78 -8.42 1.88
CA ASN A 230 30.40 -8.12 0.60
C ASN A 230 30.35 -6.61 0.34
N THR A 231 31.29 -6.11 -0.47
CA THR A 231 31.34 -4.70 -0.87
C THR A 231 30.09 -4.28 -1.64
N LEU A 232 29.47 -5.23 -2.36
CA LEU A 232 28.24 -5.07 -3.12
C LEU A 232 27.14 -5.98 -2.55
N PHE A 233 26.07 -5.39 -2.02
CA PHE A 233 24.87 -6.11 -1.57
C PHE A 233 23.72 -5.85 -2.56
N ILE A 234 23.14 -6.91 -3.11
CA ILE A 234 22.20 -6.81 -4.24
C ILE A 234 21.00 -5.89 -3.99
N MET A 235 20.47 -5.85 -2.76
CA MET A 235 19.34 -4.96 -2.45
C MET A 235 19.74 -3.49 -2.42
N ASP A 236 21.00 -3.16 -2.10
CA ASP A 236 21.49 -1.78 -2.18
C ASP A 236 21.52 -1.33 -3.65
N GLU A 237 22.02 -2.19 -4.54
CA GLU A 237 22.08 -1.95 -6.00
C GLU A 237 20.69 -1.82 -6.63
N ILE A 238 19.76 -2.73 -6.28
CA ILE A 238 18.38 -2.66 -6.77
C ILE A 238 17.70 -1.38 -6.26
N ALA A 239 17.84 -1.06 -4.98
CA ALA A 239 17.24 0.14 -4.42
C ALA A 239 17.80 1.41 -5.09
N ASP A 240 19.10 1.45 -5.37
CA ASP A 240 19.72 2.58 -6.04
C ASP A 240 19.30 2.71 -7.51
N THR A 241 19.28 1.60 -8.24
CA THR A 241 18.83 1.55 -9.63
C THR A 241 17.36 2.00 -9.75
N CYS A 242 16.49 1.50 -8.86
CA CYS A 242 15.08 1.92 -8.80
C CYS A 242 14.93 3.41 -8.48
N ARG A 243 15.72 3.95 -7.54
CA ARG A 243 15.70 5.40 -7.24
C ARG A 243 16.11 6.24 -8.44
N LYS A 244 17.19 5.86 -9.13
CA LYS A 244 17.67 6.55 -10.34
C LYS A 244 16.62 6.51 -11.46
N ALA A 245 16.02 5.34 -11.71
CA ALA A 245 14.97 5.20 -12.71
C ALA A 245 13.74 6.05 -12.37
N ALA A 246 13.28 6.03 -11.10
CA ALA A 246 12.15 6.84 -10.65
C ALA A 246 12.42 8.35 -10.81
N GLN A 247 13.61 8.81 -10.43
CA GLN A 247 14.01 10.21 -10.60
C GLN A 247 14.10 10.61 -12.08
N ALA A 248 14.63 9.73 -12.94
CA ALA A 248 14.70 9.96 -14.38
C ALA A 248 13.29 10.11 -14.99
N HIS A 249 12.36 9.22 -14.62
CA HIS A 249 10.97 9.32 -15.06
C HIS A 249 10.27 10.57 -14.54
N LEU A 250 10.49 10.94 -13.27
CA LEU A 250 9.93 12.16 -12.69
C LEU A 250 10.46 13.40 -13.42
N LYS A 251 11.77 13.49 -13.66
CA LYS A 251 12.37 14.60 -14.41
C LYS A 251 11.87 14.66 -15.87
N ALA A 252 11.68 13.51 -16.51
CA ALA A 252 11.11 13.43 -17.86
C ALA A 252 9.64 13.89 -17.90
N PHE A 253 8.88 13.64 -16.83
CA PHE A 253 7.53 14.17 -16.67
C PHE A 253 7.56 15.68 -16.39
N GLU A 254 8.38 16.13 -15.44
CA GLU A 254 8.51 17.54 -15.06
C GLU A 254 8.95 18.41 -16.24
N SER A 255 9.93 17.99 -17.04
CA SER A 255 10.33 18.71 -18.26
C SER A 255 9.19 18.89 -19.26
N ARG A 256 8.37 17.85 -19.49
CA ARG A 256 7.17 17.95 -20.34
C ARG A 256 6.09 18.84 -19.72
N VAL A 257 6.03 18.95 -18.40
CA VAL A 257 5.08 19.82 -17.69
C VAL A 257 5.59 21.26 -17.60
N GLU A 258 6.90 21.48 -17.53
CA GLU A 258 7.53 22.80 -17.65
C GLU A 258 7.27 23.40 -19.03
N ASP A 259 7.26 22.56 -20.08
CA ASP A 259 6.73 22.95 -21.40
C ASP A 259 5.23 23.30 -21.34
N VAL A 260 4.45 22.66 -20.45
CA VAL A 260 3.02 22.95 -20.23
C VAL A 260 2.79 24.21 -19.39
N ASN A 261 3.78 24.71 -18.63
CA ASN A 261 3.71 26.05 -18.01
C ASN A 261 3.69 27.18 -19.06
N GLN A 262 3.92 26.86 -20.35
CA GLN A 262 3.63 27.76 -21.48
C GLN A 262 2.12 27.90 -21.76
N PHE A 263 1.28 27.02 -21.22
CA PHE A 263 -0.17 27.21 -21.20
C PHE A 263 -0.51 27.98 -19.91
N PRO A 264 -0.68 29.31 -19.96
CA PRO A 264 -1.10 30.06 -18.79
C PRO A 264 -2.39 29.44 -18.25
N LEU A 265 -2.56 29.45 -16.92
CA LEU A 265 -3.79 29.02 -16.25
C LEU A 265 -4.95 29.87 -16.79
N THR A 266 -5.52 29.45 -17.92
CA THR A 266 -6.43 30.28 -18.68
C THR A 266 -7.79 30.10 -18.04
N ARG A 267 -8.31 31.19 -17.49
CA ARG A 267 -9.64 31.26 -16.91
C ARG A 267 -10.66 30.73 -17.93
N ASP A 268 -11.33 29.64 -17.58
CA ASP A 268 -12.35 29.07 -18.45
C ASP A 268 -13.60 29.95 -18.41
N ILE A 269 -13.80 30.72 -19.49
CA ILE A 269 -14.90 31.70 -19.60
C ILE A 269 -16.27 31.05 -19.36
N VAL A 270 -16.43 29.77 -19.72
CA VAL A 270 -17.70 29.04 -19.56
C VAL A 270 -18.04 28.89 -18.09
N LEU A 271 -17.05 28.60 -17.26
CA LEU A 271 -17.26 28.31 -15.84
C LEU A 271 -17.57 29.58 -15.04
N VAL A 272 -17.20 30.75 -15.55
CA VAL A 272 -17.48 32.06 -14.94
C VAL A 272 -18.75 32.70 -15.51
N ALA A 273 -19.10 32.41 -16.78
CA ALA A 273 -20.17 33.08 -17.52
C ALA A 273 -21.50 33.25 -16.76
N PRO A 274 -22.05 32.22 -16.06
CA PRO A 274 -23.30 32.39 -15.32
C PRO A 274 -23.25 33.51 -14.27
N TRP A 275 -22.10 33.66 -13.62
CA TRP A 275 -21.90 34.69 -12.60
C TRP A 275 -21.79 36.08 -13.22
N GLU A 276 -21.01 36.22 -14.30
CA GLU A 276 -20.84 37.51 -14.99
C GLU A 276 -22.12 38.01 -15.62
N GLN A 277 -22.89 37.12 -16.26
CA GLN A 277 -24.20 37.46 -16.83
C GLN A 277 -25.19 37.91 -15.75
N ALA A 278 -25.25 37.20 -14.62
CA ALA A 278 -26.11 37.60 -13.50
C ALA A 278 -25.71 38.95 -12.90
N ARG A 279 -24.40 39.22 -12.77
CA ARG A 279 -23.87 40.52 -12.32
C ARG A 279 -24.20 41.65 -13.30
N GLN A 280 -24.06 41.41 -14.60
CA GLN A 280 -24.41 42.39 -15.64
C GLN A 280 -25.89 42.75 -15.61
N PHE A 281 -26.77 41.75 -15.53
CA PHE A 281 -28.21 41.98 -15.39
C PHE A 281 -28.56 42.74 -14.11
N ALA A 282 -27.98 42.36 -12.97
CA ALA A 282 -28.22 43.04 -11.70
C ALA A 282 -27.78 44.51 -11.74
N ALA A 283 -26.70 44.83 -12.46
CA ALA A 283 -26.26 46.21 -12.66
C ALA A 283 -27.25 47.02 -13.51
N GLN A 284 -27.81 46.42 -14.57
CA GLN A 284 -28.84 47.05 -15.39
C GLN A 284 -30.13 47.28 -14.59
N ALA A 285 -30.59 46.27 -13.85
CA ALA A 285 -31.79 46.36 -13.01
C ALA A 285 -31.69 47.43 -11.91
N ALA A 286 -30.51 47.58 -11.30
CA ALA A 286 -30.25 48.65 -10.33
C ALA A 286 -30.40 50.05 -10.96
N GLY A 287 -30.07 50.20 -12.25
CA GLY A 287 -30.31 51.43 -13.01
C GLY A 287 -31.79 51.81 -13.13
N PHE A 288 -32.69 50.84 -12.98
CA PHE A 288 -34.15 51.04 -12.95
C PHE A 288 -34.71 51.06 -11.52
N GLY A 289 -33.87 51.16 -10.49
CA GLY A 289 -34.27 51.20 -9.09
C GLY A 289 -34.59 49.84 -8.47
N TRP A 290 -34.26 48.73 -9.15
CA TRP A 290 -34.52 47.38 -8.66
C TRP A 290 -33.24 46.70 -8.14
N ASP A 291 -33.01 46.81 -6.82
CA ASP A 291 -31.79 46.32 -6.17
C ASP A 291 -31.83 44.85 -5.71
N THR A 292 -32.99 44.19 -5.77
CA THR A 292 -33.15 42.82 -5.25
C THR A 292 -32.15 41.82 -5.87
N PRO A 293 -31.97 41.76 -7.22
CA PRO A 293 -31.01 40.82 -7.81
C PRO A 293 -29.57 41.07 -7.35
N LYS A 294 -29.18 42.34 -7.16
CA LYS A 294 -27.85 42.72 -6.69
C LYS A 294 -27.61 42.25 -5.25
N LYS A 295 -28.56 42.52 -4.34
CA LYS A 295 -28.48 42.09 -2.94
C LYS A 295 -28.35 40.56 -2.82
N GLN A 296 -29.11 39.82 -3.64
CA GLN A 296 -29.06 38.35 -3.65
C GLN A 296 -27.70 37.82 -4.14
N LEU A 297 -27.10 38.44 -5.17
CA LEU A 297 -25.75 38.07 -5.63
C LEU A 297 -24.66 38.42 -4.61
N ASP A 298 -24.77 39.56 -3.94
CA ASP A 298 -23.82 39.95 -2.88
C ASP A 298 -23.87 38.97 -1.69
N ALA A 299 -25.07 38.48 -1.34
CA ALA A 299 -25.24 37.44 -0.32
C ALA A 299 -24.60 36.10 -0.72
N ILE A 300 -24.69 35.71 -1.99
CA ILE A 300 -24.01 34.52 -2.53
C ILE A 300 -22.49 34.70 -2.43
N GLU A 301 -21.97 35.84 -2.87
CA GLU A 301 -20.52 36.09 -2.87
C GLU A 301 -19.94 36.04 -1.45
N GLU A 302 -20.59 36.69 -0.47
CA GLU A 302 -20.12 36.65 0.92
C GLU A 302 -20.18 35.23 1.49
N HIS A 303 -21.24 34.48 1.19
CA HIS A 303 -21.34 33.08 1.60
C HIS A 303 -20.18 32.23 1.05
N ILE A 304 -19.81 32.38 -0.23
CA ILE A 304 -18.68 31.65 -0.79
C ILE A 304 -17.34 32.09 -0.17
N ARG A 305 -17.15 33.37 0.17
CA ARG A 305 -15.95 33.84 0.88
C ARG A 305 -15.82 33.21 2.27
N VAL A 306 -16.92 33.06 3.01
CA VAL A 306 -16.94 32.35 4.30
C VAL A 306 -16.53 30.88 4.11
N VAL A 307 -17.16 30.18 3.17
CA VAL A 307 -16.86 28.77 2.87
C VAL A 307 -15.38 28.61 2.46
N HIS A 308 -14.84 29.53 1.65
CA HIS A 308 -13.45 29.50 1.24
C HIS A 308 -12.48 29.67 2.43
N ARG A 309 -12.78 30.56 3.38
CA ARG A 309 -11.98 30.72 4.61
C ARG A 309 -11.98 29.44 5.45
N GLU A 310 -13.14 28.81 5.64
CA GLU A 310 -13.26 27.54 6.36
C GLU A 310 -12.51 26.41 5.66
N TRP A 311 -12.67 26.30 4.33
CA TRP A 311 -11.94 25.36 3.51
C TRP A 311 -10.43 25.54 3.66
N ARG A 312 -9.92 26.76 3.55
CA ARG A 312 -8.49 27.07 3.69
C ARG A 312 -7.95 26.68 5.06
N ALA A 313 -8.69 26.97 6.13
CA ALA A 313 -8.34 26.60 7.50
C ALA A 313 -8.35 25.08 7.73
N GLY A 314 -9.20 24.32 7.03
CA GLY A 314 -9.20 22.86 7.05
C GLY A 314 -8.15 22.23 6.14
N HIS A 315 -7.83 22.87 5.02
CA HIS A 315 -6.90 22.37 4.00
C HIS A 315 -5.45 22.43 4.47
N ALA A 316 -5.06 23.45 5.23
CA ALA A 316 -3.73 23.51 5.85
C ALA A 316 -3.47 22.32 6.79
N THR A 317 -4.46 21.97 7.64
CA THR A 317 -4.39 20.78 8.51
C THR A 317 -4.38 19.48 7.71
N TYR A 318 -5.18 19.42 6.64
CA TYR A 318 -5.20 18.28 5.72
C TYR A 318 -3.86 18.05 5.02
N LEU A 319 -3.19 19.09 4.51
CA LEU A 319 -1.88 18.94 3.86
C LEU A 319 -0.82 18.38 4.81
N ILE A 320 -0.82 18.84 6.06
CA ILE A 320 0.07 18.30 7.10
C ILE A 320 -0.25 16.82 7.36
N ALA A 321 -1.53 16.46 7.44
CA ALA A 321 -1.97 15.07 7.62
C ALA A 321 -1.67 14.20 6.38
N GLN A 322 -1.83 14.72 5.17
CA GLN A 322 -1.53 14.03 3.91
C GLN A 322 -0.04 13.80 3.76
N GLN A 323 0.81 14.77 4.13
CA GLN A 323 2.26 14.56 4.17
C GLN A 323 2.62 13.48 5.20
N ARG A 324 1.97 13.44 6.37
CA ARG A 324 2.12 12.35 7.35
C ARG A 324 1.64 11.01 6.80
N ALA A 325 0.47 10.94 6.19
CA ALA A 325 -0.10 9.72 5.62
C ALA A 325 0.69 9.20 4.42
N ARG A 326 1.23 10.07 3.55
CA ARG A 326 2.17 9.66 2.48
C ARG A 326 3.46 9.12 3.06
N ARG A 327 3.99 9.74 4.13
CA ARG A 327 5.12 9.17 4.88
C ARG A 327 4.77 7.79 5.41
N ASP A 328 3.58 7.61 5.98
CA ASP A 328 3.12 6.33 6.52
C ASP A 328 2.79 5.28 5.44
N HIS A 329 2.36 5.71 4.25
CA HIS A 329 2.13 4.82 3.11
C HIS A 329 3.46 4.33 2.53
N VAL A 330 4.47 5.20 2.42
CA VAL A 330 5.85 4.80 2.10
C VAL A 330 6.38 3.84 3.17
N LYS A 331 6.08 4.07 4.46
CA LYS A 331 6.40 3.10 5.54
C LYS A 331 5.70 1.75 5.32
N ARG A 332 4.40 1.73 4.97
CA ARG A 332 3.66 0.49 4.71
C ARG A 332 4.11 -0.25 3.45
N ALA A 333 4.43 0.47 2.39
CA ALA A 333 4.97 -0.08 1.15
C ALA A 333 6.38 -0.64 1.36
N ALA A 334 7.22 0.02 2.18
CA ALA A 334 8.52 -0.49 2.60
C ALA A 334 8.40 -1.65 3.62
N SER A 335 7.30 -1.71 4.39
CA SER A 335 7.04 -2.77 5.37
C SER A 335 6.21 -3.95 4.82
N VAL A 336 6.09 -4.11 3.48
CA VAL A 336 5.47 -5.31 2.89
C VAL A 336 6.40 -6.51 3.11
N THR A 337 6.37 -7.00 4.34
CA THR A 337 6.84 -8.31 4.80
C THR A 337 5.65 -9.13 5.33
N THR A 338 4.42 -8.73 5.03
CA THR A 338 3.22 -9.53 5.26
C THR A 338 2.92 -10.41 4.03
N PRO A 339 2.38 -11.63 4.25
CA PRO A 339 2.17 -12.59 3.17
C PRO A 339 1.31 -11.96 2.08
N MET A 340 1.74 -12.12 0.83
CA MET A 340 0.94 -11.80 -0.34
C MET A 340 -0.41 -12.50 -0.16
N ARG A 341 -1.46 -11.72 0.16
CA ARG A 341 -2.82 -12.23 0.07
C ARG A 341 -3.03 -12.69 -1.37
N SER A 342 -3.58 -13.89 -1.50
CA SER A 342 -3.89 -14.58 -2.76
C SER A 342 -4.51 -13.65 -3.82
N PRO A 343 -4.27 -13.88 -5.13
CA PRO A 343 -4.73 -13.00 -6.20
C PRO A 343 -6.27 -12.95 -6.38
N THR A 344 -7.02 -13.69 -5.57
CA THR A 344 -8.48 -13.87 -5.73
C THR A 344 -9.31 -12.69 -5.22
N LYS A 345 -8.76 -11.79 -4.42
CA LYS A 345 -9.32 -10.45 -4.29
C LYS A 345 -8.68 -9.59 -5.35
N LYS A 346 -9.48 -9.13 -6.32
CA LYS A 346 -9.13 -7.99 -7.19
C LYS A 346 -8.28 -7.06 -6.35
N ARG A 347 -7.02 -6.84 -6.76
CA ARG A 347 -6.28 -5.64 -6.38
C ARG A 347 -7.17 -4.52 -6.89
N GLU A 348 -8.15 -4.10 -6.09
CA GLU A 348 -8.53 -2.70 -6.07
C GLU A 348 -7.18 -2.04 -5.89
N VAL A 349 -6.69 -1.47 -6.98
CA VAL A 349 -5.69 -0.40 -6.90
C VAL A 349 -6.24 0.44 -5.78
N LEU A 350 -5.58 0.34 -4.63
CA LEU A 350 -5.94 1.09 -3.44
C LEU A 350 -5.98 2.50 -3.95
N ASN A 351 -7.19 2.98 -4.18
CA ASN A 351 -7.42 4.28 -4.70
C ASN A 351 -6.85 5.12 -3.58
N LEU A 352 -5.68 5.72 -3.79
CA LEU A 352 -5.04 6.50 -2.73
C LEU A 352 -6.01 7.61 -2.28
N ASP A 353 -6.98 7.96 -3.12
CA ASP A 353 -8.08 8.87 -2.81
C ASP A 353 -9.18 8.27 -1.90
N ALA A 354 -9.33 6.94 -1.84
CA ALA A 354 -10.29 6.24 -0.97
C ALA A 354 -9.75 5.93 0.43
N GLU A 355 -8.42 5.78 0.60
CA GLU A 355 -7.77 5.58 1.91
C GLU A 355 -7.05 6.82 2.47
N LEU A 356 -7.06 7.95 1.75
CA LEU A 356 -6.73 9.23 2.37
C LEU A 356 -7.75 9.49 3.48
N PRO A 357 -7.32 10.00 4.67
CA PRO A 357 -8.24 10.27 5.77
C PRO A 357 -9.41 11.06 5.21
N THR A 358 -10.62 10.53 5.43
CA THR A 358 -11.89 11.23 5.32
C THR A 358 -11.64 12.72 5.43
N TRP A 359 -11.98 13.46 4.38
CA TRP A 359 -11.96 14.93 4.31
C TRP A 359 -12.00 15.48 5.73
N SER A 360 -10.98 16.25 6.15
CA SER A 360 -10.91 16.72 7.54
C SER A 360 -12.29 17.26 7.95
N ALA A 361 -12.75 17.07 9.19
CA ALA A 361 -14.11 17.49 9.58
C ALA A 361 -14.45 18.93 9.14
N ARG A 362 -13.42 19.79 9.07
CA ARG A 362 -13.48 21.16 8.50
C ARG A 362 -13.73 21.21 6.99
N HIS A 363 -13.12 20.32 6.21
CA HIS A 363 -13.34 20.19 4.76
C HIS A 363 -14.75 19.65 4.44
N GLN A 364 -15.24 18.67 5.20
CA GLN A 364 -16.65 18.22 5.10
C GLN A 364 -17.62 19.33 5.48
N ARG A 365 -17.31 20.08 6.55
CA ARG A 365 -18.09 21.24 6.97
C ARG A 365 -18.14 22.32 5.88
N ALA A 366 -17.02 22.61 5.21
CA ALA A 366 -17.00 23.56 4.10
C ALA A 366 -17.89 23.10 2.94
N CYS A 367 -17.91 21.80 2.60
CA CYS A 367 -18.82 21.27 1.57
C CYS A 367 -20.28 21.32 1.99
N TYR A 368 -20.56 21.01 3.27
CA TYR A 368 -21.90 21.11 3.82
C TYR A 368 -22.39 22.57 3.79
N HIS A 369 -21.58 23.51 4.26
CA HIS A 369 -21.90 24.94 4.17
C HIS A 369 -22.04 25.40 2.72
N PHE A 370 -21.21 24.92 1.79
CA PHE A 370 -21.40 25.17 0.36
C PHE A 370 -22.73 24.60 -0.18
N ALA A 371 -23.30 23.55 0.40
CA ALA A 371 -24.62 23.06 0.00
C ALA A 371 -25.76 23.90 0.60
N CYS A 372 -25.56 24.53 1.76
CA CYS A 372 -26.57 25.34 2.43
C CYS A 372 -26.96 26.61 1.64
N LYS A 373 -28.19 27.09 1.83
CA LYS A 373 -28.62 28.39 1.31
C LYS A 373 -27.83 29.53 2.00
N PRO A 374 -27.35 30.54 1.25
CA PRO A 374 -26.75 31.74 1.85
C PRO A 374 -27.68 32.44 2.85
N ALA A 375 -27.17 32.80 4.02
CA ALA A 375 -27.98 33.39 5.10
C ALA A 375 -28.64 34.73 4.72
N GLY A 376 -28.05 35.49 3.79
CA GLY A 376 -28.58 36.78 3.32
C GLY A 376 -29.69 36.70 2.27
N LEU A 377 -30.14 35.50 1.89
CA LEU A 377 -31.19 35.32 0.88
C LEU A 377 -32.62 35.34 1.45
N GLY A 378 -32.80 35.21 2.77
CA GLY A 378 -34.12 35.18 3.42
C GLY A 378 -35.07 34.08 2.90
N ASP A 379 -36.34 34.15 3.31
CA ASP A 379 -37.44 33.31 2.77
C ASP A 379 -38.07 33.92 1.50
N GLU A 380 -37.54 35.06 1.02
CA GLU A 380 -37.97 35.66 -0.24
C GLU A 380 -37.69 34.72 -1.41
N SER A 381 -38.58 34.70 -2.41
CA SER A 381 -38.36 33.91 -3.62
C SER A 381 -37.04 34.31 -4.28
N PHE A 382 -36.11 33.37 -4.37
CA PHE A 382 -34.84 33.59 -5.03
C PHE A 382 -35.08 33.89 -6.52
N PHE A 383 -34.64 35.07 -6.97
CA PHE A 383 -35.02 35.60 -8.29
C PHE A 383 -34.60 34.69 -9.44
N TRP A 384 -33.45 34.04 -9.31
CA TRP A 384 -32.88 33.19 -10.36
C TRP A 384 -33.39 31.74 -10.33
N GLY A 385 -34.19 31.36 -9.33
CA GLY A 385 -34.67 29.99 -9.11
C GLY A 385 -33.64 29.06 -8.45
N ASP A 386 -34.11 28.07 -7.68
CA ASP A 386 -33.25 27.21 -6.85
C ASP A 386 -32.19 26.44 -7.67
N HIS A 387 -32.50 26.06 -8.92
CA HIS A 387 -31.54 25.40 -9.81
C HIS A 387 -30.39 26.32 -10.25
N ALA A 388 -30.62 27.63 -10.36
CA ALA A 388 -29.58 28.59 -10.69
C ALA A 388 -28.66 28.89 -9.50
N LEU A 389 -29.14 28.71 -8.26
CA LEU A 389 -28.37 28.99 -7.06
C LEU A 389 -27.08 28.16 -7.00
N ALA A 390 -27.18 26.84 -7.25
CA ALA A 390 -26.02 25.95 -7.23
C ALA A 390 -24.99 26.32 -8.32
N ARG A 391 -25.47 26.68 -9.52
CA ARG A 391 -24.63 27.12 -10.65
C ARG A 391 -23.94 28.45 -10.37
N LEU A 392 -24.66 29.42 -9.82
CA LEU A 392 -24.13 30.73 -9.44
C LEU A 392 -23.10 30.60 -8.30
N LYS A 393 -23.36 29.75 -7.31
CA LYS A 393 -22.38 29.43 -6.25
C LYS A 393 -21.12 28.80 -6.81
N ALA A 394 -21.24 27.84 -7.74
CA ALA A 394 -20.12 27.19 -8.38
C ALA A 394 -19.29 28.16 -9.25
N ALA A 395 -19.97 28.97 -10.08
CA ALA A 395 -19.32 29.98 -10.91
C ALA A 395 -18.66 31.08 -10.06
N CYS A 396 -19.28 31.49 -8.95
CA CYS A 396 -18.67 32.41 -7.99
C CYS A 396 -17.43 31.81 -7.31
N ALA A 397 -17.49 30.53 -6.90
CA ALA A 397 -16.36 29.84 -6.30
C ALA A 397 -15.19 29.71 -7.29
N TYR A 398 -15.48 29.39 -8.55
CA TYR A 398 -14.48 29.36 -9.63
C TYR A 398 -13.92 30.75 -9.94
N LYS A 399 -14.75 31.80 -9.95
CA LYS A 399 -14.29 33.20 -10.10
C LYS A 399 -13.28 33.60 -9.01
N LEU A 400 -13.57 33.26 -7.75
CA LEU A 400 -12.68 33.56 -6.62
C LEU A 400 -11.30 32.90 -6.74
N THR A 401 -11.16 31.82 -7.53
CA THR A 401 -9.86 31.25 -7.90
C THR A 401 -8.97 32.22 -8.68
N TYR A 402 -9.54 33.04 -9.55
CA TYR A 402 -8.79 33.87 -10.50
C TYR A 402 -8.72 35.35 -10.11
N ASP A 403 -9.66 35.83 -9.29
CA ASP A 403 -9.75 37.25 -8.91
C ASP A 403 -8.90 37.62 -7.67
N GLY A 404 -8.02 36.72 -7.19
CA GLY A 404 -7.08 36.99 -6.10
C GLY A 404 -5.87 37.84 -6.53
N PRO A 405 -5.12 38.46 -5.59
CA PRO A 405 -3.94 39.24 -5.94
C PRO A 405 -2.85 38.34 -6.56
N ASP A 406 -2.61 38.58 -7.85
CA ASP A 406 -1.54 38.07 -8.73
C ASP A 406 -1.42 36.52 -8.85
N PRO A 407 -2.05 35.90 -9.87
CA PRO A 407 -2.04 34.44 -10.07
C PRO A 407 -0.63 33.87 -10.35
N HIS A 408 0.34 34.71 -10.75
CA HIS A 408 1.68 34.28 -11.12
C HIS A 408 2.73 34.42 -10.01
N LYS A 409 2.41 35.04 -8.86
CA LYS A 409 3.36 35.24 -7.75
C LYS A 409 3.03 34.50 -6.47
N ASN A 410 1.89 33.81 -6.40
CA ASN A 410 1.38 33.29 -5.14
C ASN A 410 1.24 31.76 -5.14
N THR A 411 1.99 31.10 -4.24
CA THR A 411 1.78 29.68 -3.86
C THR A 411 0.34 29.37 -3.38
N ASP A 412 -0.48 30.41 -3.18
CA ASP A 412 -1.88 30.34 -2.79
C ASP A 412 -2.86 30.25 -3.98
N ALA A 413 -2.45 30.55 -5.23
CA ALA A 413 -3.31 30.44 -6.41
C ALA A 413 -3.67 28.97 -6.72
N ASP A 414 -2.70 28.07 -6.65
CA ASP A 414 -2.91 26.60 -6.76
C ASP A 414 -3.83 26.04 -5.67
N ARG A 415 -3.81 26.65 -4.48
CA ARG A 415 -4.72 26.29 -3.39
C ARG A 415 -6.13 26.77 -3.68
N THR A 416 -6.27 27.97 -4.22
CA THR A 416 -7.58 28.57 -4.53
C THR A 416 -8.25 27.90 -5.75
N ALA A 417 -7.49 27.31 -6.68
CA ALA A 417 -8.06 26.50 -7.76
C ALA A 417 -8.67 25.19 -7.25
N LYS A 418 -7.98 24.52 -6.33
CA LYS A 418 -8.49 23.29 -5.70
C LYS A 418 -9.80 23.51 -4.97
N PHE A 419 -10.01 24.69 -4.37
CA PHE A 419 -11.25 25.01 -3.67
C PHE A 419 -12.50 24.79 -4.53
N ALA A 420 -12.57 25.46 -5.68
CA ALA A 420 -13.75 25.40 -6.56
C ALA A 420 -14.01 23.97 -7.06
N PHE A 421 -12.96 23.26 -7.49
CA PHE A 421 -13.08 21.88 -7.95
C PHE A 421 -13.39 20.88 -6.83
N GLN A 422 -13.10 21.18 -5.57
CA GLN A 422 -13.44 20.29 -4.46
C GLN A 422 -14.88 20.48 -3.98
N VAL A 423 -15.36 21.73 -3.89
CA VAL A 423 -16.71 21.99 -3.35
C VAL A 423 -17.80 21.99 -4.43
N ALA A 424 -17.44 22.25 -5.68
CA ALA A 424 -18.40 22.51 -6.76
C ALA A 424 -18.19 21.66 -8.02
N LEU A 425 -17.41 20.57 -7.96
CA LEU A 425 -17.07 19.76 -9.16
C LEU A 425 -18.29 19.39 -10.01
N ARG A 426 -19.37 18.96 -9.35
CA ARG A 426 -20.61 18.53 -10.02
C ARG A 426 -21.18 19.62 -10.91
N GLU A 427 -21.30 20.83 -10.37
CA GLU A 427 -21.89 21.96 -11.08
C GLU A 427 -20.93 22.52 -12.14
N LEU A 428 -19.63 22.56 -11.85
CA LEU A 428 -18.62 22.96 -12.84
C LEU A 428 -18.58 21.98 -14.03
N ALA A 429 -18.68 20.69 -13.78
CA ALA A 429 -18.77 19.67 -14.82
C ALA A 429 -20.06 19.82 -15.65
N ALA A 430 -21.20 20.09 -15.01
CA ALA A 430 -22.46 20.34 -15.69
C ALA A 430 -22.36 21.56 -16.62
N LEU A 431 -21.83 22.69 -16.13
CA LEU A 431 -21.60 23.89 -16.95
C LEU A 431 -20.70 23.59 -18.15
N LYS A 432 -19.64 22.79 -17.96
CA LYS A 432 -18.74 22.46 -19.06
C LYS A 432 -19.38 21.55 -20.10
N VAL A 433 -20.15 20.54 -19.68
CA VAL A 433 -20.87 19.65 -20.58
C VAL A 433 -21.89 20.43 -21.41
N GLU A 434 -22.69 21.28 -20.77
CA GLU A 434 -23.68 22.13 -21.46
C GLU A 434 -23.04 23.04 -22.51
N SER A 435 -21.86 23.60 -22.21
CA SER A 435 -21.15 24.50 -23.16
C SER A 435 -20.62 23.82 -24.42
N ARG A 436 -20.41 22.50 -24.39
CA ARG A 436 -19.87 21.78 -25.55
C ARG A 436 -20.93 21.51 -26.62
N GLY A 437 -22.20 21.72 -26.31
CA GLY A 437 -23.32 21.39 -27.19
C GLY A 437 -23.47 19.88 -27.40
N GLY A 438 -24.56 19.49 -28.08
CA GLY A 438 -24.89 18.10 -28.36
C GLY A 438 -25.72 17.41 -27.28
N ASP A 439 -26.02 16.13 -27.51
CA ASP A 439 -26.83 15.31 -26.61
C ASP A 439 -26.01 14.86 -25.40
N TRP A 440 -26.40 15.31 -24.21
CA TRP A 440 -25.85 14.86 -22.95
C TRP A 440 -26.93 14.18 -22.10
N LYS A 441 -26.50 13.24 -21.25
CA LYS A 441 -27.40 12.49 -20.37
C LYS A 441 -26.91 12.54 -18.94
N VAL A 442 -27.79 12.95 -18.03
CA VAL A 442 -27.52 12.84 -16.59
C VAL A 442 -27.56 11.37 -16.21
N MET A 443 -26.44 10.87 -15.70
CA MET A 443 -26.35 9.53 -15.16
C MET A 443 -26.59 9.54 -13.65
N GLY A 444 -27.43 8.63 -13.17
CA GLY A 444 -27.59 8.40 -11.74
C GLY A 444 -26.28 7.87 -11.12
N PRO A 445 -25.97 8.17 -9.85
CA PRO A 445 -24.70 7.77 -9.23
C PRO A 445 -24.40 6.27 -9.31
N ALA A 446 -25.43 5.42 -9.11
CA ALA A 446 -25.30 3.97 -9.19
C ALA A 446 -24.92 3.49 -10.60
N PHE A 447 -25.50 4.10 -11.63
CA PHE A 447 -25.18 3.77 -13.02
C PHE A 447 -23.77 4.25 -13.39
N TYR A 448 -23.42 5.49 -13.03
CA TYR A 448 -22.09 6.05 -13.28
C TYR A 448 -20.97 5.23 -12.62
N ALA A 449 -21.19 4.74 -11.39
CA ALA A 449 -20.22 3.89 -10.70
C ALA A 449 -20.00 2.52 -11.37
N GLN A 450 -20.97 2.03 -12.14
CA GLN A 450 -20.89 0.75 -12.84
C GLN A 450 -20.29 0.88 -14.24
N THR A 451 -20.30 2.08 -14.82
CA THR A 451 -19.67 2.31 -16.12
C THR A 451 -18.15 2.28 -16.00
N LYS A 452 -17.52 1.38 -16.77
CA LYS A 452 -16.06 1.36 -16.96
C LYS A 452 -15.77 1.84 -18.36
N THR A 453 -14.78 2.73 -18.49
CA THR A 453 -14.18 3.02 -19.78
C THR A 453 -13.53 1.75 -20.30
N VAL A 454 -14.12 1.17 -21.33
CA VAL A 454 -13.42 0.19 -22.16
C VAL A 454 -12.44 1.01 -22.98
N SER A 455 -11.17 1.02 -22.58
CA SER A 455 -10.12 1.53 -23.47
C SER A 455 -10.11 0.61 -24.69
N MET A 456 -10.52 1.13 -25.85
CA MET A 456 -10.22 0.50 -27.13
C MET A 456 -8.74 0.60 -27.43
#